data_AF-A0A1I6BL53-F1
#
_entry.id   AF-A0A1I6BL53-F1
#
_cell.length_a   1.000
_cell.length_b   1.000
_cell.length_c   1.000
_cell.angle_alpha   90.00
_cell.angle_beta   90.00
_cell.angle_gamma   90.00
#
_symmetry.space_group_name_H-M   'P 1'
#
loop_
_entity.id
_entity.type
_entity.pdbx_description
1 polymer ?
#
loop_
_entity_poly.entity_id
_entity_poly.type
_entity_poly.pdbx_seq_one_letter_code
_entity_poly.pdbx_strand_id
1 'polypeptide(L)'
;MTKYRPLLEIGLMTALVGLIALYALAYWFSGDGFDLTEIAWLSLLLGPLVLLVASVVDLVMLPKYHRDCQLTNQVPLSKGRQMLVLFASALCALLLLDFLFFYFVDQSLSKAYAETVAGIDNGSNETDKQQVIATFARLPFLLQNSVLISGFLLIATVVAVPIAARVTTRIGYQE
;
A
#
# COMPACT_ATOMS: atom_id res chain seq x y z
N MET A 1 -18.20 1.54 17.73
CA MET A 1 -16.75 1.49 17.41
C MET A 1 -16.16 0.08 17.40
N THR A 2 -16.66 -0.86 18.19
CA THR A 2 -16.12 -2.24 18.31
C THR A 2 -15.98 -3.01 16.99
N LYS A 3 -16.90 -2.84 16.04
CA LYS A 3 -16.88 -3.57 14.74
C LYS A 3 -15.87 -3.03 13.72
N TYR A 4 -15.46 -1.77 13.86
CA TYR A 4 -14.51 -1.12 12.93
C TYR A 4 -13.07 -1.36 13.36
N ARG A 5 -12.83 -1.45 14.67
CA ARG A 5 -11.50 -1.63 15.24
C ARG A 5 -10.71 -2.78 14.60
N PRO A 6 -11.24 -4.01 14.44
CA PRO A 6 -10.50 -5.09 13.79
C PRO A 6 -10.12 -4.76 12.35
N LEU A 7 -11.00 -4.11 11.58
CA LEU A 7 -10.69 -3.71 10.22
C LEU A 7 -9.62 -2.61 10.16
N LEU A 8 -9.62 -1.68 11.11
CA LEU A 8 -8.56 -0.68 11.24
C LEU A 8 -7.22 -1.32 11.59
N GLU A 9 -7.22 -2.31 12.48
CA GLU A 9 -6.02 -3.09 12.85
C GLU A 9 -5.49 -3.89 11.66
N ILE A 10 -6.36 -4.49 10.84
CA ILE A 10 -5.98 -5.14 9.58
C ILE A 10 -5.37 -4.13 8.61
N GLY A 11 -6.02 -2.98 8.41
CA GLY A 11 -5.49 -1.93 7.53
C GLY A 11 -4.12 -1.42 7.97
N LEU A 12 -3.92 -1.22 9.28
CA LEU A 12 -2.61 -0.85 9.84
C LEU A 12 -1.56 -1.95 9.61
N MET A 13 -1.93 -3.22 9.78
CA MET A 13 -1.03 -4.35 9.52
C MET A 13 -0.64 -4.42 8.04
N THR A 14 -1.61 -4.25 7.13
CA THR A 14 -1.36 -4.16 5.69
C THR A 14 -0.40 -3.03 5.36
N ALA A 15 -0.58 -1.86 6.00
CA ALA A 15 0.32 -0.73 5.82
C ALA A 15 1.75 -1.01 6.33
N LEU A 16 1.90 -1.62 7.52
CA LEU A 16 3.22 -1.93 8.07
C LEU A 16 3.98 -2.96 7.23
N VAL A 17 3.33 -4.08 6.88
CA VAL A 17 3.95 -5.11 6.04
C VAL A 17 4.22 -4.57 4.65
N GLY A 18 3.29 -3.78 4.09
CA GLY A 18 3.45 -3.12 2.80
C GLY A 18 4.62 -2.15 2.80
N LEU A 19 4.73 -1.27 3.78
CA LEU A 19 5.82 -0.32 3.92
C LEU A 19 7.17 -1.05 3.97
N ILE A 20 7.29 -2.07 4.82
CA ILE A 20 8.53 -2.87 4.94
C ILE A 20 8.89 -3.51 3.59
N ALA A 21 7.93 -4.14 2.91
CA ALA A 21 8.19 -4.80 1.64
C ALA A 21 8.58 -3.81 0.53
N LEU A 22 7.88 -2.68 0.44
CA LEU A 22 8.12 -1.66 -0.58
C LEU A 22 9.47 -0.96 -0.36
N TYR A 23 9.79 -0.59 0.88
CA TYR A 23 11.07 0.02 1.20
C TYR A 23 12.23 -0.97 1.10
N ALA A 24 12.05 -2.23 1.50
CA ALA A 24 13.08 -3.26 1.29
C ALA A 24 13.38 -3.44 -0.20
N LEU A 25 12.35 -3.47 -1.05
CA LEU A 25 12.53 -3.51 -2.50
C LEU A 25 13.24 -2.23 -2.99
N ALA A 26 12.75 -1.06 -2.61
CA ALA A 26 13.29 0.21 -3.09
C ALA A 26 14.76 0.41 -2.69
N TYR A 27 15.13 0.08 -1.45
CA TYR A 27 16.53 0.13 -1.00
C TYR A 27 17.41 -0.94 -1.62
N TRP A 28 16.84 -2.12 -1.94
CA TRP A 28 17.58 -3.14 -2.66
C TRP A 28 17.93 -2.69 -4.07
N PHE A 29 17.01 -1.99 -4.75
CA PHE A 29 17.26 -1.37 -6.05
C PHE A 29 18.18 -0.14 -5.94
N SER A 30 18.09 0.67 -4.88
CA SER A 30 18.90 1.89 -4.77
C SER A 30 20.32 1.65 -4.22
N GLY A 31 20.86 0.44 -4.30
CA GLY A 31 22.09 0.03 -3.60
C GLY A 31 23.32 0.86 -3.99
N ASP A 32 23.40 1.28 -5.25
CA ASP A 32 24.44 2.13 -5.85
C ASP A 32 23.87 3.41 -6.49
N GLY A 33 22.64 3.77 -6.12
CA GLY A 33 21.82 4.80 -6.79
C GLY A 33 20.80 4.16 -7.73
N PHE A 34 19.84 4.94 -8.22
CA PHE A 34 18.85 4.42 -9.18
C PHE A 34 19.32 4.63 -10.62
N ASP A 35 19.36 3.55 -11.39
CA ASP A 35 19.44 3.61 -12.85
C ASP A 35 18.05 3.67 -13.52
N LEU A 36 18.04 3.90 -14.83
CA LEU A 36 16.79 3.99 -15.61
C LEU A 36 16.01 2.67 -15.64
N THR A 37 16.71 1.54 -15.65
CA THR A 37 16.13 0.19 -15.71
C THR A 37 15.46 -0.15 -14.39
N GLU A 38 16.12 0.18 -13.29
CA GLU A 38 15.68 0.01 -11.92
C GLU A 38 14.43 0.82 -11.64
N ILE A 39 14.37 2.08 -12.08
CA ILE A 39 13.15 2.89 -11.97
C ILE A 39 12.00 2.33 -12.80
N ALA A 40 12.27 1.85 -14.01
CA ALA A 40 11.25 1.21 -14.84
C ALA A 40 10.68 -0.04 -14.15
N TRP A 41 11.54 -0.88 -13.58
CA TRP A 41 11.12 -2.05 -12.82
C TRP A 41 10.38 -1.68 -11.55
N LEU A 42 10.86 -0.70 -10.81
CA LEU A 42 10.24 -0.23 -9.59
C LEU A 42 8.83 0.32 -9.85
N SER A 43 8.67 1.13 -10.91
CA SER A 43 7.36 1.62 -11.38
C SER A 43 6.39 0.48 -11.75
N LEU A 44 6.92 -0.63 -12.28
CA LEU A 44 6.13 -1.81 -12.65
C LEU A 44 5.81 -2.72 -11.45
N LEU A 45 6.74 -2.88 -10.51
CA LEU A 45 6.68 -3.88 -9.43
C LEU A 45 6.00 -3.36 -8.16
N LEU A 46 6.01 -2.05 -7.89
CA LEU A 46 5.38 -1.46 -6.71
C LEU A 46 3.90 -1.84 -6.59
N GLY A 47 3.14 -1.67 -7.67
CA GLY A 47 1.71 -1.99 -7.71
C GLY A 47 1.40 -3.46 -7.42
N PRO A 48 1.95 -4.41 -8.19
CA PRO A 48 1.81 -5.84 -7.93
C PRO A 48 2.26 -6.27 -6.53
N LEU A 49 3.31 -5.66 -5.98
CA LEU A 49 3.76 -5.95 -4.61
C LEU A 49 2.73 -5.50 -3.57
N VAL A 50 2.16 -4.29 -3.72
CA VAL A 50 1.04 -3.83 -2.88
C VAL A 50 -0.14 -4.78 -2.97
N LEU A 51 -0.51 -5.19 -4.18
CA LEU A 51 -1.61 -6.12 -4.43
C LEU A 51 -1.39 -7.45 -3.70
N LEU A 52 -0.19 -8.02 -3.83
CA LEU A 52 0.18 -9.28 -3.19
C LEU A 52 0.11 -9.15 -1.67
N VAL A 53 0.79 -8.17 -1.09
CA VAL A 53 0.85 -7.98 0.36
C VAL A 53 -0.53 -7.74 0.93
N ALA A 54 -1.29 -6.80 0.37
CA ALA A 54 -2.64 -6.48 0.85
C ALA A 54 -3.57 -7.68 0.72
N SER A 55 -3.54 -8.41 -0.40
CA SER A 55 -4.37 -9.60 -0.59
C SER A 55 -4.02 -10.69 0.42
N VAL A 56 -2.73 -10.95 0.68
CA VAL A 56 -2.29 -11.96 1.64
C VAL A 56 -2.74 -11.59 3.06
N VAL A 57 -2.50 -10.35 3.50
CA VAL A 57 -2.89 -9.91 4.85
C VAL A 57 -4.41 -9.97 5.01
N ASP A 58 -5.16 -9.43 4.05
CA ASP A 58 -6.61 -9.43 4.05
C ASP A 58 -7.17 -10.86 4.09
N LEU A 59 -6.69 -11.76 3.22
CA LEU A 59 -7.14 -13.15 3.18
C LEU A 59 -6.82 -13.96 4.45
N VAL A 60 -5.75 -13.62 5.16
CA VAL A 60 -5.38 -14.28 6.41
C VAL A 60 -6.18 -13.75 7.60
N MET A 61 -6.49 -12.44 7.62
CA MET A 61 -7.07 -11.79 8.81
C MET A 61 -8.59 -11.58 8.73
N LEU A 62 -9.17 -11.31 7.57
CA LEU A 62 -10.63 -11.14 7.42
C LEU A 62 -11.44 -12.37 7.85
N PRO A 63 -11.01 -13.62 7.57
CA PRO A 63 -11.75 -14.79 8.05
C PRO A 63 -11.82 -14.86 9.58
N LYS A 64 -10.77 -14.41 10.29
CA LYS A 64 -10.77 -14.31 11.75
C LYS A 64 -11.80 -13.29 12.22
N TYR A 65 -11.83 -12.11 11.60
CA TYR A 65 -12.86 -11.10 11.88
C TYR A 65 -14.29 -11.63 11.67
N HIS A 66 -14.55 -12.36 10.58
CA HIS A 66 -15.88 -12.94 10.33
C HIS A 66 -16.23 -14.01 11.37
N ARG A 67 -15.27 -14.86 11.75
CA ARG A 67 -15.45 -15.87 12.80
C ARG A 67 -15.73 -15.23 14.16
N ASP A 68 -14.98 -14.20 14.53
CA ASP A 68 -15.17 -13.49 15.81
C ASP A 68 -16.55 -12.81 15.87
N CYS A 69 -17.00 -12.25 14.75
CA CYS A 69 -18.37 -11.75 14.61
C CYS A 69 -19.42 -12.85 14.86
N GLN A 70 -19.22 -14.06 14.32
CA GLN A 70 -20.12 -15.19 14.56
C GLN A 70 -20.11 -15.63 16.03
N LEU A 71 -18.92 -15.83 16.62
CA LEU A 71 -18.76 -16.25 18.02
C LEU A 71 -19.36 -15.25 19.02
N THR A 72 -19.38 -13.97 18.68
CA THR A 72 -19.94 -12.90 19.52
C THR A 72 -21.40 -12.54 19.18
N ASN A 73 -22.07 -13.31 18.31
CA ASN A 73 -23.42 -13.04 17.79
C ASN A 73 -23.56 -11.61 17.19
N GLN A 74 -22.49 -11.09 16.60
CA GLN A 74 -22.47 -9.79 15.94
C GLN A 74 -22.56 -9.95 14.42
N VAL A 75 -23.49 -9.22 13.80
CA VAL A 75 -23.55 -9.12 12.34
C VAL A 75 -22.31 -8.37 11.83
N PRO A 76 -21.49 -8.95 10.92
CA PRO A 76 -20.34 -8.28 10.33
C PRO A 76 -20.78 -7.10 9.48
N LEU A 77 -19.86 -6.16 9.24
CA LEU A 77 -20.11 -5.03 8.32
C LEU A 77 -20.47 -5.54 6.92
N SER A 78 -21.26 -4.79 6.15
CA SER A 78 -21.52 -5.14 4.76
C SER A 78 -20.21 -5.15 3.96
N LYS A 79 -20.11 -6.01 2.95
CA LYS A 79 -18.86 -6.21 2.17
C LYS A 79 -18.30 -4.90 1.61
N GLY A 80 -19.15 -4.05 1.05
CA GLY A 80 -18.74 -2.73 0.55
C GLY A 80 -18.17 -1.82 1.64
N ARG A 81 -18.72 -1.86 2.87
CA ARG A 81 -18.15 -1.13 4.01
C ARG A 81 -16.83 -1.73 4.48
N GLN A 82 -16.69 -3.06 4.46
CA GLN A 82 -15.40 -3.70 4.78
C GLN A 82 -14.32 -3.26 3.79
N MET A 83 -14.62 -3.28 2.49
CA MET A 83 -13.71 -2.81 1.43
C MET A 83 -13.30 -1.35 1.66
N LEU A 84 -14.26 -0.45 1.86
CA LEU A 84 -13.96 0.98 2.07
C LEU A 84 -13.12 1.23 3.34
N VAL A 85 -13.44 0.55 4.45
CA VAL A 85 -12.70 0.74 5.71
C VAL A 85 -11.28 0.18 5.59
N LEU A 86 -11.11 -1.01 5.02
CA LEU A 86 -9.78 -1.60 4.81
C LEU A 86 -8.94 -0.74 3.86
N PHE A 87 -9.50 -0.36 2.72
CA PHE A 87 -8.84 0.51 1.75
C PHE A 87 -8.42 1.84 2.38
N ALA A 88 -9.35 2.55 3.01
CA ALA A 88 -9.07 3.87 3.57
C ALA A 88 -8.07 3.79 4.74
N SER A 89 -8.23 2.81 5.63
CA SER A 89 -7.33 2.66 6.77
C SER A 89 -5.92 2.23 6.36
N ALA A 90 -5.79 1.27 5.44
CA ALA A 90 -4.49 0.87 4.90
C ALA A 90 -3.82 2.01 4.13
N LEU A 91 -4.54 2.72 3.26
CA LEU A 91 -3.99 3.83 2.49
C LEU A 91 -3.52 4.97 3.41
N CYS A 92 -4.38 5.41 4.33
CA CYS A 92 -4.03 6.47 5.27
C CYS A 92 -2.85 6.08 6.16
N ALA A 93 -2.85 4.85 6.68
CA ALA A 93 -1.74 4.37 7.51
C ALA A 93 -0.44 4.27 6.70
N LEU A 94 -0.48 3.76 5.47
CA LEU A 94 0.69 3.62 4.62
C LEU A 94 1.29 4.99 4.28
N LEU A 95 0.46 5.94 3.85
CA LEU A 95 0.93 7.30 3.52
C LEU A 95 1.42 8.07 4.75
N LEU A 96 0.77 7.88 5.91
CA LEU A 96 1.23 8.49 7.15
C LEU A 96 2.58 7.93 7.58
N LEU A 97 2.76 6.61 7.52
CA LEU A 97 4.02 5.97 7.87
C LEU A 97 5.13 6.34 6.88
N ASP A 98 4.82 6.42 5.58
CA ASP A 98 5.73 6.89 4.53
C ASP A 98 6.18 8.33 4.81
N PHE A 99 5.25 9.21 5.15
CA PHE A 99 5.54 10.58 5.55
C PHE A 99 6.45 10.64 6.79
N LEU A 100 6.12 9.88 7.84
CA LEU A 100 6.94 9.84 9.06
C LEU A 100 8.35 9.32 8.76
N PHE A 101 8.46 8.26 7.95
CA PHE A 101 9.75 7.70 7.56
C PHE A 101 10.58 8.73 6.78
N PHE A 102 9.98 9.41 5.80
CA PHE A 102 10.65 10.44 5.02
C PHE A 102 11.19 11.60 5.87
N TYR A 103 10.40 12.10 6.82
CA TYR A 103 10.81 13.25 7.64
C TYR A 103 11.78 12.91 8.76
N PHE A 104 11.68 11.72 9.35
CA PHE A 104 12.44 11.36 10.55
C PHE A 104 13.58 10.37 10.31
N VAL A 105 13.56 9.62 9.20
CA VAL A 105 14.52 8.54 8.96
C VAL A 105 15.37 8.80 7.73
N ASP A 106 14.77 8.92 6.55
CA ASP A 106 15.54 9.04 5.31
C ASP A 106 14.78 9.77 4.18
N GLN A 107 15.44 10.79 3.62
CA GLN A 107 14.97 11.52 2.43
C GLN A 107 15.71 11.15 1.15
N SER A 108 16.81 10.39 1.25
CA SER A 108 17.70 10.11 0.12
C SER A 108 17.00 9.31 -0.97
N LEU A 109 16.20 8.31 -0.60
CA LEU A 109 15.42 7.49 -1.54
C LEU A 109 14.48 8.34 -2.41
N SER A 110 13.70 9.22 -1.79
CA SER A 110 12.78 10.13 -2.50
C SER A 110 13.51 11.08 -3.46
N LYS A 111 14.68 11.58 -3.05
CA LYS A 111 15.48 12.50 -3.87
C LYS A 111 16.08 11.78 -5.07
N ALA A 112 16.74 10.65 -4.84
CA ALA A 112 17.33 9.82 -5.88
C ALA A 112 16.28 9.39 -6.91
N TYR A 113 15.10 8.96 -6.45
CA TYR A 113 14.01 8.58 -7.34
C TYR A 113 13.53 9.76 -8.20
N ALA A 114 13.29 10.93 -7.59
CA ALA A 114 12.83 12.11 -8.31
C ALA A 114 13.87 12.64 -9.33
N GLU A 115 15.15 12.60 -9.00
CA GLU A 115 16.25 13.01 -9.89
C GLU A 115 16.33 12.11 -11.14
N THR A 116 16.33 10.79 -10.94
CA THR A 116 16.42 9.84 -12.06
C THR A 116 15.13 9.85 -12.91
N VAL A 117 13.94 9.99 -12.31
CA VAL A 117 12.69 10.15 -13.08
C VAL A 117 12.73 11.37 -14.00
N ALA A 118 13.29 12.49 -13.54
CA ALA A 118 13.37 13.67 -14.38
C ALA A 118 14.48 13.62 -15.44
N GLY A 119 15.51 12.79 -15.23
CA GLY A 119 16.48 12.45 -16.26
C GLY A 119 15.86 11.72 -17.47
N ILE A 120 14.65 11.17 -17.34
CA ILE A 120 13.90 10.52 -18.43
C ILE A 120 13.27 11.55 -19.37
N ASP A 121 12.89 12.72 -18.86
CA ASP A 121 12.33 13.78 -19.70
C ASP A 121 13.47 14.45 -20.47
N ASN A 122 13.55 14.19 -21.78
CA ASN A 122 14.51 14.81 -22.69
C ASN A 122 13.94 16.01 -23.46
N GLY A 123 12.65 16.35 -23.29
CA GLY A 123 11.91 17.26 -24.18
C GLY A 123 11.56 18.63 -23.62
N SER A 124 11.57 18.82 -22.30
CA SER A 124 11.20 20.10 -21.66
C SER A 124 12.41 21.03 -21.39
N ASN A 125 12.15 22.34 -21.26
CA ASN A 125 13.17 23.32 -20.91
C ASN A 125 13.82 22.98 -19.56
N GLU A 126 15.14 23.12 -19.47
CA GLU A 126 15.94 22.71 -18.30
C GLU A 126 15.45 23.35 -16.98
N THR A 127 14.94 24.59 -17.05
CA THR A 127 14.36 25.33 -15.93
C THR A 127 13.06 24.72 -15.40
N ASP A 128 12.17 24.26 -16.29
CA ASP A 128 10.89 23.67 -15.91
C ASP A 128 11.10 22.27 -15.29
N LYS A 129 12.05 21.50 -15.84
CA LYS A 129 12.46 20.21 -15.26
C LYS A 129 12.97 20.37 -13.83
N GLN A 130 13.86 21.34 -13.59
CA GLN A 130 14.43 21.57 -12.25
C GLN A 130 13.37 21.95 -11.22
N GLN A 131 12.34 22.73 -11.59
CA GLN A 131 11.25 23.06 -10.67
C GLN A 131 10.35 21.85 -10.35
N VAL A 132 10.06 21.01 -11.35
CA VAL A 132 9.27 19.78 -11.14
C VAL A 132 10.06 18.79 -10.28
N ILE A 133 11.36 18.60 -10.53
CA ILE A 133 12.27 17.79 -9.70
C ILE A 133 12.25 18.26 -8.26
N ALA A 134 12.49 19.55 -8.04
CA ALA A 134 12.55 20.12 -6.70
C ALA A 134 11.23 19.97 -5.94
N THR A 135 10.11 19.87 -6.66
CA THR A 135 8.78 19.64 -6.08
C THR A 135 8.56 18.15 -5.76
N PHE A 136 8.89 17.25 -6.67
CA PHE A 136 8.74 15.79 -6.47
C PHE A 136 9.69 15.24 -5.41
N ALA A 137 10.95 15.72 -5.39
CA ALA A 137 11.96 15.30 -4.42
C ALA A 137 11.61 15.67 -2.95
N ARG A 138 10.65 16.59 -2.75
CA ARG A 138 10.13 16.97 -1.43
C ARG A 138 8.99 16.07 -0.96
N LEU A 139 8.51 15.17 -1.81
CA LEU A 139 7.44 14.24 -1.47
C LEU A 139 8.03 12.90 -0.97
N PRO A 140 7.41 12.29 0.05
CA PRO A 140 7.69 10.91 0.43
C PRO A 140 7.58 9.94 -0.75
N PHE A 141 8.42 8.91 -0.77
CA PHE A 141 8.62 8.04 -1.93
C PHE A 141 7.34 7.31 -2.36
N LEU A 142 6.56 6.79 -1.41
CA LEU A 142 5.28 6.15 -1.77
C LEU A 142 4.23 7.19 -2.16
N LEU A 143 4.28 8.40 -1.61
CA LEU A 143 3.41 9.49 -2.05
C LEU A 143 3.64 9.87 -3.51
N GLN A 144 4.89 9.85 -3.99
CA GLN A 144 5.22 10.04 -5.41
C GLN A 144 4.58 8.96 -6.30
N ASN A 145 4.28 7.78 -5.75
CA ASN A 145 3.65 6.65 -6.43
C ASN A 145 2.20 6.38 -5.95
N SER A 146 1.57 7.36 -5.30
CA SER A 146 0.32 7.18 -4.55
C SER A 146 -0.86 6.72 -5.41
N VAL A 147 -0.96 7.18 -6.66
CA VAL A 147 -2.03 6.77 -7.59
C VAL A 147 -1.95 5.28 -7.89
N LEU A 148 -0.75 4.78 -8.22
CA LEU A 148 -0.50 3.37 -8.50
C LEU A 148 -0.80 2.51 -7.28
N ILE A 149 -0.24 2.90 -6.13
CA ILE A 149 -0.43 2.20 -4.85
C ILE A 149 -1.91 2.15 -4.48
N SER A 150 -2.63 3.27 -4.60
CA SER A 150 -4.06 3.33 -4.30
C SER A 150 -4.87 2.43 -5.23
N GLY A 151 -4.56 2.41 -6.53
CA GLY A 151 -5.24 1.56 -7.50
C GLY A 151 -5.09 0.07 -7.17
N PHE A 152 -3.86 -0.38 -6.93
CA PHE A 152 -3.61 -1.79 -6.62
C PHE A 152 -4.10 -2.20 -5.23
N LEU A 153 -4.03 -1.31 -4.24
CA LEU A 153 -4.62 -1.54 -2.92
C LEU A 153 -6.14 -1.69 -3.00
N LEU A 154 -6.80 -0.84 -3.80
CA LEU A 154 -8.24 -0.95 -4.03
C LEU A 154 -8.59 -2.30 -4.69
N ILE A 155 -7.85 -2.69 -5.74
CA ILE A 155 -8.04 -3.99 -6.39
C ILE A 155 -7.86 -5.14 -5.38
N ALA A 156 -6.83 -5.07 -4.53
CA ALA A 156 -6.58 -6.08 -3.49
C ALA A 156 -7.78 -6.24 -2.57
N THR A 157 -8.29 -5.14 -2.01
CA THR A 157 -9.44 -5.18 -1.09
C THR A 157 -10.73 -5.66 -1.78
N VAL A 158 -10.96 -5.26 -3.03
CA VAL A 158 -12.11 -5.69 -3.85
C VAL A 158 -12.07 -7.20 -4.13
N VAL A 159 -10.88 -7.78 -4.33
CA VAL A 159 -10.70 -9.21 -4.58
C VAL A 159 -10.72 -10.01 -3.28
N ALA A 160 -10.03 -9.55 -2.24
CA ALA A 160 -9.84 -10.31 -1.00
C ALA A 160 -11.12 -10.41 -0.15
N VAL A 161 -11.90 -9.34 -0.02
CA VAL A 161 -13.10 -9.32 0.83
C VAL A 161 -14.15 -10.37 0.41
N PRO A 162 -14.54 -10.50 -0.88
CA PRO A 162 -15.46 -11.55 -1.32
C PRO A 162 -14.93 -12.96 -1.11
N ILE A 163 -13.63 -13.18 -1.31
CA ILE A 163 -13.00 -14.49 -1.12
C ILE A 163 -13.00 -14.86 0.35
N ALA A 164 -12.55 -13.98 1.24
CA ALA A 164 -12.53 -14.21 2.68
C ALA A 164 -13.94 -14.50 3.23
N ALA A 165 -14.96 -13.80 2.74
CA ALA A 165 -16.35 -14.07 3.12
C ALA A 165 -16.81 -15.48 2.71
N ARG A 166 -16.39 -15.97 1.53
CA ARG A 166 -16.73 -17.33 1.06
C ARG A 166 -16.01 -18.41 1.86
N VAL A 167 -14.75 -18.20 2.20
CA VAL A 167 -13.95 -19.14 3.01
C VAL A 167 -14.62 -19.37 4.37
N THR A 168 -15.02 -18.30 5.04
CA THR A 168 -15.67 -18.41 6.36
C THR A 168 -17.02 -19.12 6.30
N THR A 169 -17.83 -18.89 5.25
CA THR A 169 -19.11 -19.60 5.10
C THR A 169 -18.97 -21.11 4.91
N ARG A 170 -17.84 -21.61 4.38
CA ARG A 170 -17.61 -23.06 4.24
C ARG A 170 -17.20 -23.73 5.54
N ILE A 171 -16.50 -23.01 6.42
CA ILE A 171 -16.01 -23.55 7.69
C ILE A 171 -17.14 -23.64 8.73
N GLY A 172 -18.10 -22.71 8.71
CA GLY A 172 -19.24 -22.69 9.64
C GLY A 172 -20.32 -23.76 9.40
N TYR A 173 -20.15 -24.66 8.44
CA TYR A 173 -21.06 -25.81 8.19
C TYR A 173 -20.48 -27.15 8.68
N GLN A 174 -19.35 -27.14 9.41
CA GLN A 174 -18.71 -28.36 9.94
C GLN A 174 -18.84 -28.53 11.47
N GLU A 175 -19.71 -27.77 12.13
CA GLU A 175 -20.08 -27.99 13.55
C GLU A 175 -21.54 -28.44 13.66
#